data_AF-A0A972RTV2-F1
#
_entry.id   AF-A0A972RTV2-F1
#
_cell.length_a   1.000
_cell.length_b   1.000
_cell.length_c   1.000
_cell.angle_alpha   90.00
_cell.angle_beta   90.00
_cell.angle_gamma   90.00
#
_symmetry.space_group_name_H-M   'P 1'
#
loop_
_entity.id
_entity.type
_entity.pdbx_description
1 polymer ?
#
loop_
_entity_poly.entity_id
_entity_poly.type
_entity_poly.pdbx_seq_one_letter_code
_entity_poly.pdbx_strand_id
1 'polypeptide(L)'
;MKYLKYMGAFAIFFALNGCSGVNPQTAQVIDSPVEGLEYQCAGLVKYTDSNGIAICEHMPMGFKVGEIIFGLVKKVPADGIIVPQDMVGVSRDNLEDENVKKIVVILQSLDEDQNPENGIKITPEVREKLDIFIDIKTTSLEDIKELIEAQLGEAIFKDEEEAIEHLKKSMKKYNILP
;
A
#
# COMPACT_ATOMS: atom_id res chain seq x y z
N MET A 1 13.41 -26.36 68.71
CA MET A 1 12.00 -26.74 68.97
C MET A 1 11.25 -25.43 69.21
N LYS A 2 10.36 -24.89 68.38
CA LYS A 2 9.46 -25.43 67.37
C LYS A 2 9.34 -24.40 66.22
N TYR A 3 9.21 -24.89 65.00
CA TYR A 3 8.82 -24.12 63.83
C TYR A 3 7.36 -23.68 63.95
N LEU A 4 7.02 -22.45 63.56
CA LEU A 4 5.66 -22.09 63.21
C LEU A 4 5.64 -21.32 61.88
N LYS A 5 4.94 -21.93 60.93
CA LYS A 5 4.74 -21.50 59.55
C LYS A 5 3.80 -20.30 59.49
N TYR A 6 4.15 -19.27 58.72
CA TYR A 6 3.17 -18.37 58.13
C TYR A 6 3.48 -18.18 56.64
N MET A 7 2.74 -18.93 55.83
CA MET A 7 2.51 -18.64 54.41
C MET A 7 1.57 -17.43 54.35
N GLY A 8 2.14 -16.24 54.19
CA GLY A 8 1.39 -15.04 53.78
C GLY A 8 1.52 -14.89 52.27
N ALA A 9 0.52 -15.34 51.52
CA ALA A 9 0.44 -15.11 50.08
C ALA A 9 0.22 -13.61 49.82
N PHE A 10 1.23 -12.94 49.27
CA PHE A 10 1.11 -11.56 48.79
C PHE A 10 0.46 -11.63 47.40
N ALA A 11 -0.87 -11.57 47.37
CA ALA A 11 -1.60 -11.43 46.11
C ALA A 11 -1.37 -10.00 45.59
N ILE A 12 -0.42 -9.87 44.67
CA ILE A 12 -0.30 -8.67 43.84
C ILE A 12 -1.51 -8.68 42.92
N PHE A 13 -2.50 -7.84 43.25
CA PHE A 13 -3.53 -7.44 42.30
C PHE A 13 -2.86 -6.59 41.22
N PHE A 14 -2.40 -7.24 40.15
CA PHE A 14 -2.15 -6.55 38.89
C PHE A 14 -3.53 -6.16 38.34
N ALA A 15 -3.91 -4.91 38.55
CA ALA A 15 -4.97 -4.30 37.76
C ALA A 15 -4.49 -4.30 36.31
N LEU A 16 -4.97 -5.25 35.51
CA LEU A 16 -4.90 -5.19 34.07
C LEU A 16 -5.69 -3.95 33.65
N ASN A 17 -5.01 -2.83 33.48
CA ASN A 17 -5.54 -1.71 32.70
C ASN A 17 -5.88 -2.31 31.34
N GLY A 18 -7.17 -2.23 30.99
CA GLY A 18 -7.69 -2.79 29.75
C GLY A 18 -6.80 -2.41 28.59
N CYS A 19 -6.31 -3.42 27.87
CA CYS A 19 -5.71 -3.22 26.56
C CYS A 19 -6.76 -2.45 25.75
N SER A 20 -6.48 -1.19 25.43
CA SER A 20 -7.29 -0.43 24.49
C SER A 20 -7.28 -1.25 23.22
N GLY A 21 -8.39 -1.95 22.94
CA GLY A 21 -8.49 -2.87 21.82
C GLY A 21 -8.30 -2.09 20.53
N VAL A 22 -7.09 -2.10 19.99
CA VAL A 22 -6.82 -1.59 18.66
C VAL A 22 -7.64 -2.45 17.71
N ASN A 23 -8.51 -1.84 16.92
CA ASN A 23 -9.26 -2.52 15.88
C ASN A 23 -8.60 -2.19 14.53
N PRO A 24 -7.77 -3.10 13.98
CA PRO A 24 -7.03 -2.83 12.77
C PRO A 24 -7.98 -2.50 11.62
N GLN A 25 -7.63 -1.46 10.85
CA GLN A 25 -8.30 -1.15 9.61
C GLN A 25 -7.79 -2.09 8.53
N THR A 26 -8.71 -2.70 7.77
CA THR A 26 -8.38 -3.57 6.64
C THR A 26 -8.86 -2.91 5.37
N ALA A 27 -8.02 -2.87 4.34
CA ALA A 27 -8.37 -2.38 3.01
C ALA A 27 -7.83 -3.31 1.93
N GLN A 28 -8.49 -3.34 0.77
CA GLN A 28 -7.99 -3.97 -0.44
C GLN A 28 -7.45 -2.89 -1.39
N VAL A 29 -6.21 -3.00 -1.86
CA VAL A 29 -5.62 -2.06 -2.82
C VAL A 29 -5.88 -2.54 -4.24
N ILE A 30 -6.52 -1.69 -5.06
CA ILE A 30 -7.02 -2.05 -6.39
C ILE A 30 -6.52 -1.10 -7.49
N ASP A 31 -5.70 -1.67 -8.35
CA ASP A 31 -5.55 -1.42 -9.79
C ASP A 31 -5.41 -2.81 -10.42
N SER A 32 -6.46 -3.65 -10.27
CA SER A 32 -6.33 -5.08 -9.92
C SER A 32 -5.73 -5.31 -8.53
N PRO A 33 -5.96 -6.47 -7.87
CA PRO A 33 -5.31 -6.76 -6.60
C PRO A 33 -3.80 -6.57 -6.71
N VAL A 34 -3.25 -5.63 -5.94
CA VAL A 34 -1.82 -5.33 -5.96
C VAL A 34 -1.13 -6.11 -4.85
N GLU A 35 -0.41 -7.18 -5.19
CA GLU A 35 0.43 -7.98 -4.29
C GLU A 35 1.80 -7.31 -4.09
N GLY A 36 2.28 -7.31 -2.84
CA GLY A 36 3.64 -6.85 -2.54
C GLY A 36 3.84 -5.33 -2.58
N LEU A 37 2.75 -4.55 -2.62
CA LEU A 37 2.85 -3.10 -2.49
C LEU A 37 3.28 -2.73 -1.08
N GLU A 38 4.32 -1.88 -0.97
CA GLU A 38 4.79 -1.41 0.32
C GLU A 38 3.84 -0.36 0.90
N TYR A 39 3.54 -0.52 2.19
CA TYR A 39 2.87 0.52 2.94
C TYR A 39 3.44 0.66 4.34
N GLN A 40 3.57 1.91 4.78
CA GLN A 40 3.93 2.27 6.14
C GLN A 40 2.66 2.36 6.97
N CYS A 41 2.63 1.66 8.10
CA CYS A 41 1.58 1.78 9.11
C CYS A 41 2.21 1.80 10.49
N ALA A 42 1.90 2.81 11.30
CA ALA A 42 2.42 2.95 12.67
C ALA A 42 3.96 2.84 12.77
N GLY A 43 4.70 3.31 11.76
CA GLY A 43 6.17 3.24 11.70
C GLY A 43 6.74 1.90 11.26
N LEU A 44 5.90 0.92 10.91
CA LEU A 44 6.31 -0.36 10.36
C LEU A 44 6.09 -0.38 8.84
N VAL A 45 7.02 -0.99 8.11
CA VAL A 45 6.84 -1.33 6.69
C VAL A 45 6.14 -2.68 6.63
N LYS A 46 5.05 -2.72 5.86
CA LYS A 46 4.23 -3.91 5.60
C LYS A 46 3.99 -4.02 4.10
N TYR A 47 3.45 -5.15 3.67
CA TYR A 47 3.20 -5.47 2.26
C TYR A 47 1.77 -5.96 2.09
N THR A 48 1.13 -5.58 0.99
CA THR A 48 -0.15 -6.18 0.60
C THR A 48 0.02 -7.66 0.27
N ASP A 49 -0.98 -8.48 0.61
CA ASP A 49 -0.98 -9.91 0.28
C ASP A 49 -1.41 -10.16 -1.19
N SER A 50 -1.52 -11.44 -1.58
CA SER A 50 -1.91 -11.84 -2.94
C SER A 50 -3.32 -11.40 -3.37
N ASN A 51 -4.16 -10.96 -2.42
CA ASN A 51 -5.48 -10.40 -2.69
C ASN A 51 -5.46 -8.86 -2.62
N GLY A 52 -4.30 -8.24 -2.47
CA GLY A 52 -4.15 -6.79 -2.30
C GLY A 52 -4.50 -6.29 -0.90
N ILE A 53 -4.57 -7.16 0.12
CA ILE A 53 -5.02 -6.76 1.45
C ILE A 53 -3.92 -6.05 2.22
N ALA A 54 -4.20 -4.82 2.65
CA ALA A 54 -3.44 -4.05 3.62
C ALA A 54 -4.16 -3.99 4.97
N ILE A 55 -3.44 -4.30 6.04
CA ILE A 55 -3.95 -4.20 7.43
C ILE A 55 -3.12 -3.17 8.18
N CYS A 56 -3.79 -2.19 8.78
CA CYS A 56 -3.15 -1.13 9.54
C CYS A 56 -3.81 -0.90 10.91
N GLU A 57 -3.00 -1.05 11.95
CA GLU A 57 -3.39 -0.90 13.36
C GLU A 57 -3.68 0.57 13.71
N HIS A 58 -2.88 1.49 13.18
CA HIS A 58 -3.04 2.93 13.37
C HIS A 58 -2.80 3.67 12.05
N MET A 59 -3.88 4.23 11.50
CA MET A 59 -3.81 5.13 10.34
C MET A 59 -2.89 6.33 10.64
N PRO A 60 -2.23 6.91 9.63
CA PRO A 60 -2.42 6.68 8.19
C PRO A 60 -1.62 5.50 7.61
N MET A 61 -1.97 5.11 6.38
CA MET A 61 -1.16 4.24 5.54
C MET A 61 -0.42 5.08 4.48
N GLY A 62 0.91 5.01 4.44
CA GLY A 62 1.72 5.64 3.38
C GLY A 62 2.17 4.60 2.36
N PHE A 63 1.79 4.73 1.09
CA PHE A 63 2.07 3.75 0.04
C PHE A 63 3.31 4.11 -0.77
N LYS A 64 4.11 3.10 -1.11
CA LYS A 64 5.34 3.25 -1.89
C LYS A 64 5.72 1.96 -2.64
N VAL A 65 6.70 2.05 -3.52
CA VAL A 65 7.46 0.91 -4.05
C VAL A 65 8.94 1.25 -3.95
N GLY A 66 9.69 0.55 -3.09
CA GLY A 66 11.06 0.93 -2.79
C GLY A 66 11.09 2.34 -2.19
N GLU A 67 11.86 3.25 -2.76
CA GLU A 67 11.94 4.66 -2.36
C GLU A 67 11.08 5.60 -3.24
N ILE A 68 10.17 5.04 -4.06
CA ILE A 68 9.17 5.79 -4.83
C ILE A 68 7.89 5.96 -3.99
N ILE A 69 7.63 7.17 -3.51
CA ILE A 69 6.49 7.49 -2.64
C ILE A 69 5.27 7.86 -3.47
N PHE A 70 4.17 7.12 -3.31
CA PHE A 70 2.92 7.39 -4.02
C PHE A 70 2.00 8.35 -3.26
N GLY A 71 1.90 8.19 -1.95
CA GLY A 71 1.03 9.05 -1.15
C GLY A 71 0.57 8.43 0.15
N LEU A 72 -0.51 8.97 0.69
CA LEU A 72 -0.94 8.68 2.05
C LEU A 72 -2.47 8.66 2.17
N VAL A 73 -2.99 7.55 2.68
CA VAL A 73 -4.40 7.36 2.98
C VAL A 73 -4.62 7.58 4.47
N LYS A 74 -5.41 8.59 4.83
CA LYS A 74 -5.68 8.96 6.24
C LYS A 74 -6.73 8.10 6.93
N LYS A 75 -7.61 7.47 6.14
CA LYS A 75 -8.69 6.61 6.61
C LYS A 75 -9.04 5.64 5.49
N VAL A 76 -9.34 4.38 5.84
CA VAL A 76 -9.87 3.42 4.87
C VAL A 76 -11.25 3.89 4.38
N PRO A 77 -11.47 3.92 3.05
CA PRO A 77 -12.78 4.24 2.47
C PRO A 77 -13.89 3.30 2.96
N ALA A 78 -15.14 3.75 2.89
CA ALA A 78 -16.26 3.03 3.50
C ALA A 78 -16.52 1.64 2.87
N ASP A 79 -16.11 1.45 1.61
CA ASP A 79 -16.18 0.18 0.90
C ASP A 79 -14.99 -0.75 1.18
N GLY A 80 -14.02 -0.31 1.98
CA GLY A 80 -12.83 -1.09 2.30
C GLY A 80 -11.84 -1.19 1.13
N ILE A 81 -11.98 -0.40 0.08
CA ILE A 81 -11.10 -0.46 -1.09
C ILE A 81 -10.28 0.82 -1.18
N ILE A 82 -9.00 0.71 -1.54
CA ILE A 82 -8.10 1.82 -1.83
C ILE A 82 -7.73 1.75 -3.31
N VAL A 83 -8.05 2.78 -4.06
CA VAL A 83 -7.62 2.96 -5.47
C VAL A 83 -6.54 4.06 -5.54
N PRO A 84 -5.77 4.18 -6.64
CA PRO A 84 -4.73 5.21 -6.80
C PRO A 84 -5.17 6.63 -6.44
N GLN A 85 -6.42 7.00 -6.77
CA GLN A 85 -7.03 8.30 -6.43
C GLN A 85 -7.04 8.54 -4.91
N ASP A 86 -7.31 7.51 -4.11
CA ASP A 86 -7.34 7.61 -2.65
C ASP A 86 -5.94 7.89 -2.08
N MET A 87 -4.88 7.36 -2.72
CA MET A 87 -3.50 7.54 -2.28
C MET A 87 -3.03 9.00 -2.44
N VAL A 88 -3.47 9.66 -3.51
CA VAL A 88 -3.12 11.06 -3.80
C VAL A 88 -4.12 12.04 -3.18
N GLY A 89 -5.30 11.56 -2.80
CA GLY A 89 -6.33 12.34 -2.09
C GLY A 89 -7.26 13.12 -3.01
N VAL A 90 -7.53 12.60 -4.21
CA VAL A 90 -8.48 13.18 -5.18
C VAL A 90 -9.75 12.35 -5.26
N SER A 91 -10.77 12.90 -5.91
CA SER A 91 -12.02 12.17 -6.13
C SER A 91 -11.80 10.97 -7.05
N ARG A 92 -12.53 9.87 -6.84
CA ARG A 92 -12.34 8.61 -7.59
C ARG A 92 -12.75 8.73 -9.06
N ASP A 93 -13.56 9.72 -9.40
CA ASP A 93 -13.90 10.08 -10.78
C ASP A 93 -12.80 10.86 -11.52
N ASN A 94 -11.80 11.36 -10.81
CA ASN A 94 -10.70 12.10 -11.40
C ASN A 94 -9.57 11.16 -11.88
N LEU A 95 -9.83 10.46 -12.98
CA LEU A 95 -8.83 9.63 -13.67
C LEU A 95 -7.76 10.48 -14.41
N GLU A 96 -8.04 11.76 -14.64
CA GLU A 96 -7.13 12.67 -15.34
C GLU A 96 -6.07 13.31 -14.43
N ASP A 97 -6.09 13.01 -13.13
CA ASP A 97 -5.05 13.53 -12.23
C ASP A 97 -3.67 12.97 -12.60
N GLU A 98 -2.70 13.85 -12.79
CA GLU A 98 -1.34 13.49 -13.18
C GLU A 98 -0.66 12.53 -12.20
N ASN A 99 -0.97 12.62 -10.89
CA ASN A 99 -0.38 11.70 -9.91
C ASN A 99 -1.08 10.34 -9.92
N VAL A 100 -2.37 10.30 -10.24
CA VAL A 100 -3.10 9.04 -10.48
C VAL A 100 -2.46 8.30 -11.66
N LYS A 101 -2.27 8.99 -12.78
CA LYS A 101 -1.62 8.43 -13.98
C LYS A 101 -0.24 7.87 -13.69
N LYS A 102 0.59 8.62 -12.94
CA LYS A 102 1.90 8.13 -12.50
C LYS A 102 1.82 6.83 -11.71
N ILE A 103 0.96 6.75 -10.70
CA ILE A 103 0.82 5.54 -9.88
C ILE A 103 0.42 4.35 -10.74
N VAL A 104 -0.61 4.52 -11.57
CA VAL A 104 -1.18 3.46 -12.41
C VAL A 104 -0.13 2.94 -13.40
N VAL A 105 0.56 3.84 -14.11
CA VAL A 105 1.63 3.46 -15.05
C VAL A 105 2.75 2.73 -14.31
N ILE A 106 3.20 3.23 -13.16
CA ILE A 106 4.30 2.58 -12.40
C ILE A 106 3.86 1.19 -11.92
N LEU A 107 2.70 1.06 -11.27
CA LEU A 107 2.22 -0.22 -10.74
C LEU A 107 2.13 -1.29 -11.82
N GLN A 108 1.47 -0.97 -12.94
CA GLN A 108 1.27 -1.93 -14.02
C GLN A 108 2.55 -2.23 -14.81
N SER A 109 3.53 -1.31 -14.82
CA SER A 109 4.83 -1.53 -15.46
C SER A 109 5.79 -2.36 -14.60
N LEU A 110 5.61 -2.33 -13.28
CA LEU A 110 6.42 -3.11 -12.34
C LEU A 110 5.84 -4.50 -12.04
N ASP A 111 4.72 -4.83 -12.69
CA ASP A 111 4.10 -6.15 -12.60
C ASP A 111 5.03 -7.25 -13.13
N GLU A 112 5.19 -8.33 -12.36
CA GLU A 112 6.15 -9.41 -12.60
C GLU A 112 5.99 -10.06 -13.98
N ASP A 113 4.74 -10.23 -14.44
CA ASP A 113 4.44 -10.88 -15.72
C ASP A 113 3.93 -9.92 -16.81
N GLN A 114 3.95 -8.61 -16.53
CA GLN A 114 3.49 -7.56 -17.41
C GLN A 114 2.01 -7.70 -17.84
N ASN A 115 1.17 -8.34 -17.03
CA ASN A 115 -0.24 -8.56 -17.34
C ASN A 115 -1.16 -8.17 -16.16
N PRO A 116 -1.49 -6.88 -16.02
CA PRO A 116 -2.25 -6.38 -14.87
C PRO A 116 -3.68 -6.95 -14.75
N GLU A 117 -4.20 -7.58 -15.82
CA GLU A 117 -5.52 -8.23 -15.85
C GLU A 117 -5.65 -9.43 -14.91
N ASN A 118 -4.53 -10.08 -14.55
CA ASN A 118 -4.53 -11.26 -13.66
C ASN A 118 -4.10 -10.93 -12.22
N GLY A 119 -3.92 -9.65 -11.90
CA GLY A 119 -3.30 -9.17 -10.66
C GLY A 119 -2.12 -8.27 -10.99
N ILE A 120 -1.61 -7.54 -10.00
CA ILE A 120 -0.31 -6.85 -10.12
C ILE A 120 0.57 -7.39 -9.03
N LYS A 121 1.75 -7.90 -9.37
CA LYS A 121 2.70 -8.42 -8.39
C LYS A 121 4.01 -7.63 -8.41
N ILE A 122 4.26 -6.93 -7.32
CA ILE A 122 5.54 -6.25 -7.08
C ILE A 122 6.45 -7.20 -6.31
N THR A 123 7.60 -7.55 -6.90
CA THR A 123 8.54 -8.50 -6.29
C THR A 123 9.44 -7.83 -5.25
N PRO A 124 9.95 -8.58 -4.24
CA PRO A 124 10.97 -8.06 -3.32
C PRO A 124 12.20 -7.49 -4.05
N GLU A 125 12.64 -8.16 -5.12
CA GLU A 125 13.81 -7.72 -5.92
C GLU A 125 13.59 -6.33 -6.53
N VAL A 126 12.40 -6.06 -7.08
CA VAL A 126 12.05 -4.74 -7.63
C VAL A 126 12.10 -3.67 -6.54
N ARG A 127 11.54 -3.95 -5.37
CA ARG A 127 11.53 -2.98 -4.25
C ARG A 127 12.92 -2.69 -3.71
N GLU A 128 13.75 -3.73 -3.59
CA GLU A 128 15.13 -3.61 -3.11
C GLU A 128 16.02 -2.84 -4.09
N LYS A 129 15.77 -2.95 -5.40
CA LYS A 129 16.51 -2.22 -6.43
C LYS A 129 16.11 -0.77 -6.59
N LEU A 130 14.85 -0.41 -6.30
CA LEU A 130 14.35 0.95 -6.40
C LEU A 130 14.69 1.75 -5.13
N ASP A 131 15.97 2.12 -4.96
CA ASP A 131 16.52 2.79 -3.78
C ASP A 131 16.69 4.32 -3.91
N ILE A 132 16.44 4.88 -5.10
CA ILE A 132 16.43 6.33 -5.32
C ILE A 132 15.12 6.93 -4.81
N PHE A 133 15.23 7.90 -3.90
CA PHE A 133 14.09 8.65 -3.37
C PHE A 133 13.39 9.47 -4.46
N ILE A 134 12.09 9.19 -4.65
CA ILE A 134 11.22 9.87 -5.60
C ILE A 134 9.90 10.21 -4.90
N ASP A 135 9.49 11.47 -4.93
CA ASP A 135 8.12 11.87 -4.62
C ASP A 135 7.37 12.14 -5.93
N ILE A 136 6.36 11.31 -6.24
CA ILE A 136 5.61 11.41 -7.49
C ILE A 136 4.94 12.79 -7.66
N LYS A 137 4.69 13.51 -6.57
CA LYS A 137 4.02 14.81 -6.61
C LYS A 137 4.92 15.90 -7.16
N THR A 138 6.24 15.72 -7.08
CA THR A 138 7.23 16.72 -7.51
C THR A 138 8.05 16.31 -8.73
N THR A 139 8.01 15.03 -9.10
CA THR A 139 8.78 14.47 -10.21
C THR A 139 7.87 14.17 -11.41
N SER A 140 8.32 14.48 -12.64
CA SER A 140 7.57 14.17 -13.86
C SER A 140 7.49 12.67 -14.12
N LEU A 141 6.52 12.20 -14.92
CA LEU A 141 6.42 10.76 -15.22
C LEU A 141 7.64 10.29 -16.02
N GLU A 142 8.12 11.11 -16.95
CA GLU A 142 9.30 10.86 -17.77
C GLU A 142 10.54 10.67 -16.90
N ASP A 143 10.81 11.60 -15.97
CA ASP A 143 11.97 11.48 -15.07
C ASP A 143 11.86 10.22 -14.18
N ILE A 144 10.64 9.86 -13.73
CA ILE A 144 10.43 8.63 -12.95
C ILE A 144 10.76 7.40 -13.79
N LYS A 145 10.33 7.36 -15.05
CA LYS A 145 10.62 6.26 -15.97
C LYS A 145 12.13 6.09 -16.19
N GLU A 146 12.83 7.19 -16.46
CA GLU A 146 14.29 7.19 -16.61
C GLU A 146 15.01 6.67 -15.35
N LEU A 147 14.56 7.07 -14.16
CA LEU A 147 15.14 6.63 -12.90
C LEU A 147 14.83 5.15 -12.58
N ILE A 148 13.67 4.65 -12.97
CA ILE A 148 13.32 3.23 -12.85
C ILE A 148 14.20 2.41 -13.81
N GLU A 149 14.35 2.82 -15.07
CA GLU A 149 15.22 2.15 -16.05
C GLU A 149 16.68 2.12 -15.58
N ALA A 150 17.17 3.22 -15.00
CA ALA A 150 18.53 3.28 -14.48
C ALA A 150 18.81 2.26 -13.37
N GLN A 151 17.79 1.84 -12.61
CA GLN A 151 17.90 0.91 -11.48
C GLN A 151 17.54 -0.54 -11.85
N LEU A 152 16.56 -0.73 -12.74
CA LEU A 152 16.06 -2.07 -13.11
C LEU A 152 16.65 -2.60 -14.42
N GLY A 153 17.21 -1.73 -15.27
CA GLY A 153 17.61 -2.06 -16.65
C GLY A 153 16.51 -1.75 -17.65
N GLU A 154 16.40 -2.54 -18.73
CA GLU A 154 15.37 -2.41 -19.77
C GLU A 154 13.96 -2.70 -19.21
N ALA A 155 13.40 -1.73 -18.48
CA ALA A 155 12.03 -1.76 -18.00
C ALA A 155 11.05 -1.50 -19.16
N ILE A 156 9.94 -2.24 -19.20
CA ILE A 156 8.89 -2.03 -20.18
C ILE A 156 7.78 -1.24 -19.49
N PHE A 157 7.57 -0.01 -19.93
CA PHE A 157 6.48 0.82 -19.39
C PHE A 157 5.18 0.60 -20.14
N LYS A 158 4.10 0.52 -19.37
CA LYS A 158 2.74 0.58 -19.91
C LYS A 158 2.45 1.95 -20.51
N ASP A 159 1.67 1.92 -21.57
CA ASP A 159 1.06 3.13 -22.13
C ASP A 159 0.08 3.73 -21.12
N GLU A 160 0.03 5.06 -21.03
CA GLU A 160 -0.81 5.76 -20.05
C GLU A 160 -2.30 5.51 -20.30
N GLU A 161 -2.75 5.57 -21.56
CA GLU A 161 -4.15 5.39 -21.92
C GLU A 161 -4.60 3.95 -21.64
N GLU A 162 -3.77 2.98 -22.02
CA GLU A 162 -4.01 1.56 -21.69
C GLU A 162 -4.07 1.32 -20.18
N ALA A 163 -3.16 1.93 -19.43
CA ALA A 163 -3.07 1.75 -17.99
C ALA A 163 -4.30 2.35 -17.27
N ILE A 164 -4.75 3.53 -17.69
CA ILE A 164 -5.97 4.16 -17.16
C ILE A 164 -7.22 3.36 -17.53
N GLU A 165 -7.32 2.83 -18.76
CA GLU A 165 -8.46 2.00 -19.14
C GLU A 165 -8.49 0.68 -18.34
N HIS A 166 -7.32 0.09 -18.05
CA HIS A 166 -7.22 -1.04 -17.13
C HIS A 166 -7.73 -0.67 -15.72
N LEU A 167 -7.26 0.43 -15.13
CA LEU A 167 -7.72 0.88 -13.81
C LEU A 167 -9.25 1.04 -13.78
N LYS A 168 -9.81 1.70 -14.80
CA LYS A 168 -11.26 1.92 -14.92
C LYS A 168 -12.05 0.62 -14.99
N LYS A 169 -11.56 -0.37 -15.75
CA LYS A 169 -12.15 -1.71 -15.82
C LYS A 169 -12.10 -2.41 -14.47
N SER A 170 -10.97 -2.32 -13.78
CA SER A 170 -10.78 -2.84 -12.42
C SER A 170 -11.74 -2.19 -11.43
N MET A 171 -11.83 -0.87 -11.39
CA MET A 171 -12.79 -0.15 -10.54
C MET A 171 -14.23 -0.63 -10.77
N LYS A 172 -14.64 -0.77 -12.04
CA LYS A 172 -15.97 -1.28 -12.40
C LYS A 172 -16.20 -2.72 -11.91
N LYS A 173 -15.20 -3.60 -11.98
CA LYS A 173 -15.28 -4.99 -11.46
C LYS A 173 -15.56 -5.02 -9.96
N TYR A 174 -15.08 -4.02 -9.22
CA TYR A 174 -15.30 -3.87 -7.78
C TYR A 174 -16.47 -2.96 -7.41
N ASN A 175 -17.32 -2.57 -8.37
CA ASN A 175 -18.45 -1.65 -8.18
C ASN A 175 -18.04 -0.26 -7.65
N ILE A 176 -16.83 0.17 -7.96
CA ILE A 176 -16.34 1.51 -7.69
C ILE A 176 -16.68 2.35 -8.91
N LEU A 177 -17.45 3.42 -8.69
CA LEU A 177 -17.76 4.38 -9.74
C LEU A 177 -16.59 5.36 -9.86
N PRO A 178 -15.94 5.44 -11.04
CA PRO A 178 -15.20 6.62 -11.44
C PRO A 178 -16.17 7.70 -11.94
#